data_AF-A0A821L7F4-F1
#
_entry.id   AF-A0A821L7F4-F1
#
_cell.length_a   1.000
_cell.length_b   1.000
_cell.length_c   1.000
_cell.angle_alpha   90.00
_cell.angle_beta   90.00
_cell.angle_gamma   90.00
#
_symmetry.space_group_name_H-M   'P 1'
#
loop_
_entity.id
_entity.type
_entity.pdbx_description
1 polymer ?
#
loop_
_entity_poly.entity_id
_entity_poly.type
_entity_poly.pdbx_seq_one_letter_code
_entity_poly.pdbx_strand_id
1 'polypeptide(L)' 'MFRAAQRGSGLPPPKPSAVWWCNGCRRTNPGRRFQCTVCKYGNTYDLCAQCVSRAGTLHPRHPFMEVR' A
#
# COMPACT_ATOMS: atom_id res chain seq x y z
N MET A 1 16.20 43.48 -17.15
CA MET A 1 16.70 42.37 -16.31
C MET A 1 15.53 41.78 -15.51
N PHE A 2 14.62 41.02 -16.13
CA PHE A 2 13.50 40.40 -15.41
C PHE A 2 13.82 38.92 -15.19
N ARG A 3 14.08 38.54 -13.93
CA ARG A 3 14.46 37.17 -13.54
C ARG A 3 13.30 36.22 -13.81
N ALA A 4 13.59 35.13 -14.51
CA ALA A 4 12.69 34.02 -14.73
C ALA A 4 12.16 33.44 -13.40
N ALA A 5 10.84 33.41 -13.25
CA ALA A 5 10.19 32.66 -12.17
C ALA A 5 10.13 31.18 -12.56
N GLN A 6 11.05 30.39 -12.00
CA GLN A 6 11.09 28.94 -12.17
C GLN A 6 9.98 28.31 -11.33
N ARG A 7 8.95 27.75 -11.99
CA ARG A 7 7.90 26.95 -11.35
C ARG A 7 8.52 25.62 -10.91
N GLY A 8 8.90 25.53 -9.64
CA GLY A 8 9.27 24.26 -9.02
C GLY A 8 8.03 23.36 -8.91
N SER A 9 8.06 22.21 -9.57
CA SER A 9 7.07 21.14 -9.44
C SER A 9 7.18 20.52 -8.04
N GLY A 10 6.60 21.18 -7.04
CA GLY A 10 6.45 20.62 -5.70
C GLY A 10 5.46 19.45 -5.76
N LEU A 11 5.95 18.22 -5.92
CA LEU A 11 5.15 17.04 -5.62
C LEU A 11 4.69 17.17 -4.16
N PRO A 12 3.39 17.00 -3.86
CA PRO A 12 2.96 16.97 -2.47
C PRO A 12 3.75 15.88 -1.74
N PRO A 13 4.14 16.10 -0.47
CA PRO A 13 4.78 15.06 0.31
C PRO A 13 3.89 13.80 0.26
N PRO A 14 4.46 12.60 0.09
CA PRO A 14 3.67 11.39 0.15
C PRO A 14 2.87 11.43 1.44
N LYS A 15 1.53 11.36 1.32
CA LYS A 15 0.65 11.31 2.49
C LYS A 15 1.23 10.24 3.42
N PRO A 16 1.40 10.52 4.73
CA PRO A 16 1.97 9.53 5.63
C PRO A 16 1.13 8.27 5.48
N SER A 17 1.78 7.20 5.00
CA SER A 17 1.14 5.93 4.71
C SER A 17 0.44 5.51 6.00
N ALA A 18 -0.90 5.48 5.98
CA ALA A 18 -1.69 5.11 7.15
C ALA A 18 -1.12 3.82 7.74
N VAL A 19 -0.91 3.80 9.06
CA VAL A 19 -0.32 2.64 9.75
C VAL A 19 -1.16 1.40 9.41
N TRP A 20 -0.49 0.37 8.90
CA TRP A 20 -1.10 -0.88 8.48
C TRP A 20 -0.22 -2.06 8.90
N TRP A 21 -0.83 -3.24 8.96
CA TRP A 21 -0.15 -4.47 9.33
C TRP A 21 -0.35 -5.55 8.27
N CYS A 22 0.66 -6.39 8.07
CA CYS A 22 0.52 -7.53 7.19
C CYS A 22 -0.20 -8.67 7.92
N ASN A 23 -1.34 -9.13 7.39
CA ASN A 23 -2.09 -10.26 7.96
C ASN A 23 -1.31 -11.58 7.87
N GLY A 24 -0.38 -11.70 6.90
CA GLY A 24 0.44 -12.89 6.70
C GLY A 24 1.62 -13.03 7.66
N CYS A 25 2.37 -11.94 7.90
CA CYS A 25 3.58 -11.98 8.74
C CYS A 25 3.52 -11.12 10.01
N ARG A 26 2.40 -10.43 10.25
CA ARG A 26 2.11 -9.57 11.41
C ARG A 26 3.10 -8.42 11.63
N ARG A 27 3.89 -8.06 10.61
CA ARG A 27 4.77 -6.88 10.63
C ARG A 27 3.96 -5.62 10.35
N THR A 28 4.29 -4.54 11.06
CA THR A 28 3.72 -3.20 10.88
C THR A 28 4.51 -2.45 9.81
N ASN A 29 3.84 -1.83 8.85
CA ASN A 29 4.42 -1.05 7.74
C ASN A 29 5.67 -1.67 7.08
N PRO A 30 5.66 -2.94 6.63
CA PRO A 30 6.82 -3.58 5.99
C PRO A 30 7.14 -3.05 4.57
N GLY A 31 6.74 -1.82 4.21
CA GLY A 31 6.92 -1.21 2.90
C GLY A 31 5.65 -1.24 2.05
N ARG A 32 5.72 -1.88 0.87
CA ARG A 32 4.60 -1.96 -0.09
C ARG A 32 3.41 -2.72 0.49
N ARG A 33 2.23 -2.11 0.41
CA ARG A 33 0.96 -2.64 0.91
C ARG A 33 0.13 -3.19 -0.24
N PHE A 34 -0.37 -4.41 -0.09
CA PHE A 34 -1.28 -5.05 -1.01
C PHE A 34 -2.59 -5.33 -0.30
N GLN A 35 -3.65 -4.66 -0.70
CA GLN A 35 -4.96 -4.78 -0.08
C GLN A 35 -5.86 -5.70 -0.91
N CYS A 36 -6.57 -6.61 -0.24
CA CYS A 36 -7.64 -7.40 -0.84
C CYS A 36 -8.80 -6.50 -1.27
N THR A 37 -9.27 -6.64 -2.51
CA THR A 37 -10.35 -5.80 -3.05
C THR A 37 -11.74 -6.27 -2.69
N VAL A 38 -11.87 -7.50 -2.23
CA VAL A 38 -13.17 -8.14 -1.97
C VAL A 38 -13.53 -8.01 -0.49
N CYS A 39 -12.55 -8.15 0.41
CA CYS A 39 -12.74 -8.07 1.87
C CYS A 39 -12.87 -6.63 2.37
N LYS A 40 -13.88 -5.90 1.86
CA LYS A 40 -14.15 -4.51 2.27
C LYS A 40 -15.09 -4.39 3.49
N TYR A 41 -15.81 -5.46 3.81
CA TYR A 41 -16.75 -5.50 4.93
C TYR A 41 -16.08 -6.16 6.14
N GLY A 42 -15.59 -5.36 7.08
CA GLY A 42 -15.23 -5.82 8.44
C GLY A 42 -13.74 -5.96 8.78
N ASN A 43 -12.85 -6.20 7.81
CA ASN A 43 -11.40 -6.08 8.02
C ASN A 43 -10.64 -6.13 6.69
N THR A 44 -9.75 -5.17 6.45
CA THR A 44 -8.98 -5.17 5.20
C THR A 44 -7.88 -6.21 5.28
N TYR A 45 -7.95 -7.24 4.43
CA TYR A 45 -6.88 -8.22 4.36
C TYR A 45 -5.71 -7.61 3.57
N ASP A 46 -4.72 -7.12 4.31
CA ASP A 46 -3.51 -6.50 3.81
C ASP A 46 -2.33 -7.46 3.87
N LEU A 47 -1.54 -7.51 2.80
CA LEU A 47 -0.31 -8.28 2.67
C LEU A 47 0.86 -7.38 2.27
N CYS A 48 2.07 -7.73 2.71
CA CYS A 48 3.29 -7.10 2.21
C CYS A 48 3.78 -7.76 0.92
N ALA A 49 4.77 -7.14 0.27
CA ALA A 49 5.39 -7.67 -0.96
C ALA A 49 5.89 -9.13 -0.83
N GLN A 50 6.34 -9.54 0.37
CA GLN A 50 6.78 -10.92 0.61
C GLN A 50 5.62 -11.90 0.83
N CYS A 51 4.49 -11.44 1.36
CA CYS A 51 3.36 -12.31 1.64
C CYS A 51 2.37 -12.38 0.47
N VAL A 52 2.32 -11.36 -0.40
CA VAL A 52 1.42 -11.37 -1.56
C VAL A 52 1.81 -12.46 -2.58
N SER A 53 3.09 -12.84 -2.67
CA SER A 53 3.53 -14.00 -3.47
C SER A 53 2.96 -15.33 -2.96
N ARG A 54 2.56 -15.38 -1.68
CA ARG A 54 1.89 -16.51 -1.03
C ARG A 54 0.39 -16.28 -0.86
N ALA A 55 -0.20 -15.29 -1.53
CA ALA A 55 -1.61 -14.94 -1.39
C ALA A 55 -2.53 -16.14 -1.69
N GLY A 56 -2.19 -16.98 -2.68
CA GLY A 56 -2.97 -18.19 -2.98
C GLY A 56 -3.05 -19.21 -1.84
N THR A 57 -2.11 -19.17 -0.90
CA THR A 57 -2.13 -20.02 0.31
C THR A 57 -2.68 -19.27 1.52
N LEU A 58 -2.31 -17.99 1.69
CA LEU A 58 -2.67 -17.19 2.86
C LEU A 58 -4.12 -16.68 2.83
N HIS A 59 -4.60 -16.34 1.64
CA HIS A 59 -5.95 -15.82 1.42
C HIS A 59 -6.44 -16.24 0.04
N PRO A 60 -6.79 -17.53 -0.13
CA PRO A 60 -7.23 -18.05 -1.40
C PRO A 60 -8.54 -17.37 -1.83
N ARG A 61 -8.77 -17.34 -3.15
CA ARG A 61 -10.01 -16.89 -3.82
C ARG A 61 -10.22 -15.39 -3.99
N HIS A 62 -9.39 -14.52 -3.42
CA HIS A 62 -9.52 -13.07 -3.63
C HIS A 62 -8.28 -12.43 -4.26
N PRO A 63 -8.46 -11.46 -5.18
CA PRO A 63 -7.35 -10.71 -5.75
C PRO A 63 -6.87 -9.60 -4.81
N PHE A 64 -5.58 -9.27 -4.97
CA PHE A 64 -4.89 -8.22 -4.24
C PHE A 64 -4.46 -7.12 -5.19
N MET A 65 -4.50 -5.87 -4.74
CA MET A 65 -3.90 -4.74 -5.47
C MET A 65 -2.96 -3.97 -4.57
N GLU A 66 -1.92 -3.43 -5.17
CA GLU A 66 -1.04 -2.51 -4.49
C GLU A 66 -1.77 -1.19 -4.18
N VAL A 67 -1.66 -0.77 -2.93
CA VAL A 67 -2.20 0.51 -2.45
C VAL A 67 -1.05 1.37 -1.93
N ARG A 68 -1.07 2.65 -2.29
CA ARG A 68 0.01 3.62 -2.06
C ARG A 68 -0.16 4.37 -0.75
#